data_AF-A0A6L6YDU4-F1
#
_entry.id   AF-A0A6L6YDU4-F1
#
_cell.length_a   1.000
_cell.length_b   1.000
_cell.length_c   1.000
_cell.angle_alpha   90.00
_cell.angle_beta   90.00
_cell.angle_gamma   90.00
#
_symmetry.space_group_name_H-M   'P 1'
#
loop_
_entity.id
_entity.type
_entity.pdbx_description
1 polymer ?
#
loop_
_entity_poly.entity_id
_entity_poly.type
_entity_poly.pdbx_seq_one_letter_code
_entity_poly.pdbx_strand_id
1 'polypeptide(L)'
;MNDPLAAAQLLSTASDLRTSHIDLVIDSVLTSPSQLDRLYEQHIGFICGFNTDENICESAVDSLAPQLSSDGPDTFLAEYGVQAKTLKTFWPHRDKETHNPENGPLNFHVYLDPLRAACEKEILLKRLREIKDKLEEKVVLKDSDKGLVKRFFIKDKQGWRYSPEKWKEEDLTFGLQVLASNKEVSDGKALDLYLQPLLSKII
;
A
#
# COMPACT_ATOMS: atom_id res chain seq x y z
N MET A 1 2.76 5.75 25.25
CA MET A 1 2.45 5.38 23.86
C MET A 1 2.95 3.96 23.67
N ASN A 2 2.05 3.07 23.27
CA ASN A 2 2.24 1.62 23.22
C ASN A 2 3.33 1.28 22.19
N ASP A 3 4.39 0.60 22.61
CA ASP A 3 5.40 0.09 21.69
C ASP A 3 4.83 -1.13 20.94
N PRO A 4 4.60 -1.06 19.62
CA PRO A 4 4.07 -2.17 18.86
C PRO A 4 4.97 -3.39 18.90
N LEU A 5 6.27 -3.17 19.07
CA LEU A 5 7.25 -4.23 19.19
C LEU A 5 7.14 -4.94 20.54
N ALA A 6 6.86 -4.21 21.62
CA ALA A 6 6.67 -4.81 22.94
C ALA A 6 5.40 -5.67 23.00
N ALA A 7 4.32 -5.23 22.33
CA ALA A 7 3.10 -6.03 22.21
C ALA A 7 3.29 -7.25 21.29
N ALA A 8 4.04 -7.11 20.18
CA ALA A 8 4.40 -8.25 19.33
C ALA A 8 5.30 -9.27 20.05
N GLN A 9 6.25 -8.80 20.86
CA GLN A 9 7.11 -9.66 21.69
C GLN A 9 6.31 -10.39 22.78
N LEU A 10 5.34 -9.73 23.41
CA LEU A 10 4.44 -10.38 24.36
C LEU A 10 3.58 -11.48 23.70
N LEU A 11 3.13 -11.24 22.46
CA LEU A 11 2.36 -12.21 21.68
C LEU A 11 3.21 -13.39 21.18
N SER A 12 4.44 -13.14 20.74
CA SER A 12 5.36 -14.19 20.30
C SER A 12 5.82 -15.08 21.46
N THR A 13 6.02 -14.50 22.66
CA THR A 13 6.35 -15.26 23.88
C THR A 13 5.19 -16.15 24.33
N ALA A 14 3.94 -15.84 23.93
CA ALA A 14 2.77 -16.66 24.23
C ALA A 14 2.51 -17.77 23.19
N SER A 15 3.18 -17.73 22.03
CA SER A 15 2.93 -18.62 20.90
C SER A 15 3.99 -19.72 20.78
N ASP A 16 3.94 -20.69 21.70
CA ASP A 16 4.69 -21.95 21.63
C ASP A 16 3.99 -22.99 20.72
N LEU A 17 3.38 -22.54 19.62
CA LEU A 17 2.62 -23.39 18.70
C LEU A 17 3.21 -23.31 17.29
N ARG A 18 3.90 -24.39 16.93
CA ARG A 18 4.47 -24.66 15.61
C ARG A 18 3.37 -24.68 14.55
N THR A 19 3.37 -23.71 13.63
CA THR A 19 3.05 -23.83 12.18
C THR A 19 2.91 -22.45 11.53
N SER A 20 3.71 -22.06 10.53
CA SER A 20 3.32 -21.06 9.49
C SER A 20 2.55 -19.78 9.93
N HIS A 21 2.77 -19.26 11.13
CA HIS A 21 1.90 -18.24 11.71
C HIS A 21 2.35 -16.83 11.33
N ILE A 22 1.39 -16.02 10.87
CA ILE A 22 1.50 -14.58 10.92
C ILE A 22 1.24 -14.20 12.38
N ASP A 23 2.25 -13.65 13.03
CA ASP A 23 2.24 -13.30 14.45
C ASP A 23 1.73 -11.86 14.66
N LEU A 24 1.84 -11.01 13.63
CA LEU A 24 1.53 -9.59 13.73
C LEU A 24 0.89 -9.03 12.46
N VAL A 25 -0.12 -8.18 12.63
CA VAL A 25 -0.73 -7.39 11.56
C VAL A 25 -0.52 -5.90 11.87
N ILE A 26 0.15 -5.18 10.97
CA ILE A 26 0.49 -3.76 11.15
C ILE A 26 -0.24 -2.90 10.10
N ASP A 27 -0.82 -1.79 10.55
CA ASP A 27 -1.43 -0.81 9.65
C ASP A 27 -0.38 -0.01 8.86
N SER A 28 -0.75 0.56 7.71
CA SER A 28 0.19 1.31 6.86
C SER A 28 0.75 2.55 7.55
N VAL A 29 -0.02 3.18 8.44
CA VAL A 29 0.42 4.36 9.20
C VAL A 29 1.61 4.06 10.11
N LEU A 30 1.79 2.78 10.48
CA LEU A 30 2.79 2.32 11.43
C LEU A 30 3.87 1.47 10.77
N THR A 31 4.01 1.51 9.44
CA THR A 31 4.98 0.70 8.71
C THR A 31 6.15 1.56 8.24
N SER A 32 7.38 1.09 8.43
CA SER A 32 8.61 1.76 8.02
C SER A 32 9.73 0.74 7.80
N PRO A 33 10.78 1.05 7.01
CA PRO A 33 11.90 0.13 6.77
C PRO A 33 12.55 -0.39 8.05
N SER A 34 12.76 0.49 9.04
CA SER A 34 13.41 0.11 10.31
C SER A 34 12.53 -0.79 11.18
N GLN A 35 11.21 -0.75 11.00
CA GLN A 35 10.32 -1.72 11.65
C GLN A 35 10.39 -3.07 10.95
N LEU A 36 10.45 -3.11 9.62
CA LEU A 36 10.67 -4.38 8.89
C LEU A 36 11.95 -5.05 9.35
N ASP A 37 13.07 -4.31 9.42
CA ASP A 37 14.35 -4.84 9.90
C ASP A 37 14.21 -5.52 11.27
N ARG A 38 13.52 -4.87 12.21
CA ARG A 38 13.25 -5.41 13.55
C ARG A 38 12.38 -6.66 13.53
N LEU A 39 11.39 -6.74 12.65
CA LEU A 39 10.54 -7.93 12.51
C LEU A 39 11.34 -9.12 11.99
N TYR A 40 12.24 -8.88 11.03
CA TYR A 40 13.15 -9.92 10.52
C TYR A 40 14.18 -10.35 11.58
N GLU A 41 14.82 -9.41 12.29
CA GLU A 41 15.75 -9.68 13.39
C GLU A 41 15.13 -10.48 14.54
N GLN A 42 13.82 -10.39 14.71
CA GLN A 42 13.07 -11.12 15.75
C GLN A 42 12.34 -12.35 15.22
N HIS A 43 12.53 -12.68 13.93
CA HIS A 43 11.88 -13.79 13.22
C HIS A 43 10.33 -13.79 13.31
N ILE A 44 9.72 -12.60 13.44
CA ILE A 44 8.27 -12.41 13.58
C ILE A 44 7.62 -12.54 12.20
N GLY A 45 6.60 -13.41 12.08
CA GLY A 45 5.73 -13.48 10.90
C GLY A 45 4.79 -12.28 10.85
N PHE A 46 4.68 -11.59 9.72
CA PHE A 46 3.89 -10.35 9.64
C PHE A 46 3.05 -10.21 8.37
N ILE A 47 1.99 -9.40 8.49
CA ILE A 47 1.31 -8.71 7.38
C ILE A 47 1.30 -7.21 7.70
N CYS A 48 1.80 -6.38 6.80
CA CYS A 48 1.83 -4.93 6.96
C CYS A 48 1.14 -4.24 5.80
N GLY A 49 0.32 -3.21 6.07
CA GLY A 49 -0.17 -2.32 5.02
C GLY A 49 0.93 -1.37 4.55
N PHE A 50 0.87 -0.94 3.29
CA PHE A 50 1.74 0.10 2.73
C PHE A 50 0.91 1.15 2.01
N ASN A 51 1.33 2.41 2.07
CA ASN A 51 0.81 3.40 1.16
C ASN A 51 1.42 3.17 -0.23
N THR A 52 0.61 3.28 -1.28
CA THR A 52 1.01 2.95 -2.65
C THR A 52 2.12 3.85 -3.20
N ASP A 53 2.35 5.01 -2.58
CA ASP A 53 3.39 5.98 -2.91
C ASP A 53 4.71 5.77 -2.14
N GLU A 54 4.81 4.71 -1.32
CA GLU A 54 6.05 4.37 -0.64
C GLU A 54 7.04 3.66 -1.57
N ASN A 55 8.27 4.17 -1.61
CA ASN A 55 9.38 3.61 -2.40
C ASN A 55 9.61 2.11 -2.18
N ILE A 56 9.23 1.57 -1.01
CA ILE A 56 9.40 0.16 -0.67
C ILE A 56 8.52 -0.74 -1.56
N CYS A 57 7.30 -0.32 -1.88
CA CYS A 57 6.38 -1.09 -2.69
C CYS A 57 6.20 -0.57 -4.12
N GLU A 58 6.85 0.54 -4.48
CA GLU A 58 6.78 1.17 -5.82
C GLU A 58 6.97 0.14 -6.95
N SER A 59 8.01 -0.68 -6.88
CA SER A 59 8.26 -1.72 -7.89
C SER A 59 7.13 -2.77 -8.01
N ALA A 60 6.46 -3.09 -6.91
CA ALA A 60 5.32 -4.02 -6.92
C ALA A 60 4.08 -3.36 -7.53
N VAL A 61 3.82 -2.10 -7.18
CA VAL A 61 2.71 -1.31 -7.74
C VAL A 61 2.90 -1.12 -9.25
N ASP A 62 4.06 -0.65 -9.68
CA ASP A 62 4.37 -0.40 -11.09
C ASP A 62 4.25 -1.67 -11.95
N SER A 63 4.64 -2.81 -11.38
CA SER A 63 4.55 -4.10 -12.07
C SER A 63 3.13 -4.64 -12.12
N LEU A 64 2.39 -4.60 -11.01
CA LEU A 64 1.13 -5.34 -10.86
C LEU A 64 -0.12 -4.51 -11.15
N ALA A 65 -0.13 -3.20 -10.88
CA ALA A 65 -1.33 -2.37 -11.07
C ALA A 65 -1.86 -2.36 -12.53
N PRO A 66 -1.01 -2.28 -13.57
CA PRO A 66 -1.47 -2.38 -14.95
C PRO A 66 -2.08 -3.76 -15.25
N GLN A 67 -1.53 -4.82 -14.66
CA GLN A 67 -2.01 -6.19 -14.85
C GLN A 67 -3.40 -6.35 -14.22
N LEU A 68 -3.56 -5.98 -12.95
CA LEU A 68 -4.83 -6.07 -12.22
C LEU A 68 -5.99 -5.34 -12.89
N SER A 69 -5.70 -4.24 -13.59
CA SER A 69 -6.70 -3.48 -14.35
C SER A 69 -7.17 -4.18 -15.64
N SER A 70 -6.41 -5.18 -16.10
CA SER A 70 -6.65 -5.92 -17.34
C SER A 70 -6.87 -7.43 -17.15
N ASP A 71 -6.61 -7.95 -15.94
CA ASP A 71 -6.64 -9.37 -15.64
C ASP A 71 -8.07 -9.92 -15.50
N GLY A 72 -8.17 -11.23 -15.68
CA GLY A 72 -9.43 -11.97 -15.75
C GLY A 72 -9.88 -12.61 -14.42
N PRO A 73 -10.71 -13.68 -14.48
CA PRO A 73 -11.27 -14.29 -13.27
C PRO A 73 -10.23 -14.91 -12.33
N ASP A 74 -9.05 -15.27 -12.83
CA ASP A 74 -8.00 -15.95 -12.05
C ASP A 74 -7.39 -15.06 -10.95
N THR A 75 -7.50 -13.74 -11.08
CA THR A 75 -7.04 -12.77 -10.09
C THR A 75 -8.18 -12.22 -9.23
N PHE A 76 -9.43 -12.59 -9.53
CA PHE A 76 -10.60 -12.02 -8.86
C PHE A 76 -10.93 -12.77 -7.57
N LEU A 77 -10.86 -12.07 -6.45
CA LEU A 77 -11.29 -12.56 -5.14
C LEU A 77 -12.76 -12.21 -4.94
N ALA A 78 -13.64 -13.13 -5.31
CA ALA A 78 -15.09 -12.91 -5.35
C ALA A 78 -15.69 -12.52 -4.00
N GLU A 79 -15.15 -13.05 -2.90
CA GLU A 79 -15.60 -12.79 -1.52
C GLU A 79 -15.43 -11.31 -1.13
N TYR A 80 -14.44 -10.64 -1.72
CA TYR A 80 -14.09 -9.25 -1.43
C TYR A 80 -14.43 -8.30 -2.58
N GLY A 81 -14.73 -8.82 -3.77
CA GLY A 81 -15.01 -8.01 -4.95
C GLY A 81 -13.79 -7.26 -5.50
N VAL A 82 -12.57 -7.79 -5.27
CA VAL A 82 -11.30 -7.15 -5.65
C VAL A 82 -10.48 -8.03 -6.58
N GLN A 83 -9.60 -7.42 -7.37
CA GLN A 83 -8.53 -8.13 -8.07
C GLN A 83 -7.29 -8.21 -7.17
N ALA A 84 -6.53 -9.31 -7.21
CA ALA A 84 -5.33 -9.49 -6.40
C ALA A 84 -4.19 -10.20 -7.14
N LYS A 85 -2.96 -9.77 -6.90
CA LYS A 85 -1.72 -10.43 -7.33
C LYS A 85 -0.62 -10.25 -6.29
N THR A 86 0.25 -11.24 -6.19
CA THR A 86 1.45 -11.19 -5.35
C THR A 86 2.72 -11.05 -6.19
N LEU A 87 3.61 -10.11 -5.81
CA LEU A 87 5.00 -10.08 -6.23
C LEU A 87 5.88 -10.64 -5.10
N LYS A 88 6.63 -11.72 -5.38
CA LYS A 88 7.59 -12.29 -4.44
C LYS A 88 8.97 -11.66 -4.65
N THR A 89 9.59 -11.20 -3.57
CA THR A 89 10.92 -10.58 -3.55
C THR A 89 11.63 -10.90 -2.23
N PHE A 90 12.72 -10.20 -1.94
CA PHE A 90 13.49 -10.35 -0.73
C PHE A 90 13.73 -9.01 -0.04
N TRP A 91 13.78 -9.04 1.29
CA TRP A 91 14.15 -7.91 2.13
C TRP A 91 15.57 -8.11 2.70
N PRO A 92 16.52 -7.22 2.36
CA PRO A 92 17.84 -7.27 2.95
C PRO A 92 17.78 -6.83 4.41
N HIS A 93 18.30 -7.65 5.31
CA HIS A 93 18.39 -7.35 6.74
C HIS A 93 19.70 -7.90 7.31
N ARG A 94 19.94 -7.70 8.61
CA ARG A 94 21.06 -8.32 9.31
C ARG A 94 20.54 -9.32 10.32
N ASP A 95 21.18 -10.48 10.36
CA ASP A 95 20.91 -11.44 11.43
C ASP A 95 21.32 -10.84 12.79
N LYS A 96 20.48 -11.07 13.80
CA LYS A 96 20.66 -10.46 15.12
C LYS A 96 21.85 -11.07 15.88
N GLU A 97 22.10 -12.36 15.70
CA GLU A 97 23.13 -13.09 16.45
C GLU A 97 24.51 -12.96 15.81
N THR A 98 24.57 -13.00 14.49
CA THR A 98 25.82 -13.05 13.71
C THR A 98 26.15 -11.72 13.02
N HIS A 99 25.20 -10.78 12.96
CA HIS A 99 25.31 -9.50 12.23
C HIS A 99 25.63 -9.62 10.74
N ASN A 100 25.51 -10.83 10.18
CA ASN A 100 25.74 -11.08 8.77
C ASN A 100 24.57 -10.54 7.94
N PRO A 101 24.84 -10.01 6.74
CA PRO A 101 23.77 -9.66 5.81
C PRO A 101 22.99 -10.90 5.36
N GLU A 102 21.66 -10.82 5.45
CA GLU A 102 20.74 -11.87 5.02
C GLU A 102 19.61 -11.29 4.17
N ASN A 103 18.96 -12.15 3.39
CA ASN A 103 17.81 -11.80 2.57
C ASN A 103 16.61 -12.65 3.01
N GLY A 104 15.64 -11.99 3.64
CA GLY A 104 14.40 -12.64 4.07
C GLY A 104 13.34 -12.58 2.96
N PRO A 105 12.43 -13.57 2.85
CA PRO A 105 11.34 -13.51 1.88
C PRO A 105 10.42 -12.33 2.18
N LEU A 106 9.98 -11.61 1.15
CA LEU A 106 9.00 -10.53 1.23
C LEU A 106 8.03 -10.65 0.05
N ASN A 107 6.74 -10.73 0.34
CA ASN A 107 5.68 -10.88 -0.65
C ASN A 107 4.81 -9.63 -0.62
N PHE A 108 4.74 -8.88 -1.72
CA PHE A 108 3.81 -7.76 -1.88
C PHE A 108 2.52 -8.24 -2.51
N HIS A 109 1.43 -8.23 -1.75
CA HIS A 109 0.09 -8.49 -2.21
C HIS A 109 -0.55 -7.16 -2.63
N VAL A 110 -0.83 -7.00 -3.92
CA VAL A 110 -1.45 -5.80 -4.48
C VAL A 110 -2.89 -6.13 -4.84
N TYR A 111 -3.81 -5.33 -4.31
CA TYR A 111 -5.23 -5.44 -4.52
C TYR A 111 -5.74 -4.23 -5.28
N LEU A 112 -6.69 -4.44 -6.18
CA LEU A 112 -7.45 -3.38 -6.85
C LEU A 112 -8.92 -3.53 -6.51
N ASP A 113 -9.46 -2.56 -5.78
CA ASP A 113 -10.89 -2.43 -5.47
C ASP A 113 -11.54 -1.47 -6.49
N PRO A 114 -12.39 -1.97 -7.42
CA PRO A 114 -13.02 -1.14 -8.43
C PRO A 114 -14.02 -0.11 -7.88
N LEU A 115 -14.70 -0.43 -6.76
CA LEU A 115 -15.65 0.49 -6.14
C LEU A 115 -14.92 1.64 -5.48
N ARG A 116 -13.87 1.33 -4.71
CA ARG A 116 -12.99 2.34 -4.12
C ARG A 116 -12.34 3.19 -5.21
N ALA A 117 -11.86 2.58 -6.30
CA ALA A 117 -11.27 3.30 -7.42
C ALA A 117 -12.26 4.31 -8.02
N ALA A 118 -13.52 3.91 -8.24
CA ALA A 118 -14.54 4.81 -8.75
C ALA A 118 -14.81 6.00 -7.82
N CYS A 119 -14.92 5.75 -6.51
CA CYS A 119 -15.13 6.79 -5.50
C CYS A 119 -13.96 7.79 -5.44
N GLU A 120 -12.71 7.30 -5.40
CA GLU A 120 -11.52 8.14 -5.36
C GLU A 120 -11.40 9.00 -6.64
N LYS A 121 -11.67 8.40 -7.81
CA LYS A 121 -11.74 9.10 -9.09
C LYS A 121 -12.77 10.22 -9.06
N GLU A 122 -13.99 9.94 -8.60
CA GLU A 122 -15.06 10.94 -8.52
C GLU A 122 -14.67 12.14 -7.65
N ILE A 123 -14.15 11.87 -6.45
CA ILE A 123 -13.71 12.90 -5.50
C ILE A 123 -12.63 13.78 -6.13
N LEU A 124 -11.61 13.16 -6.74
CA LEU A 124 -10.52 13.91 -7.35
C LEU A 124 -11.00 14.70 -8.58
N LEU A 125 -11.81 14.11 -9.45
CA LEU A 125 -12.35 14.80 -10.63
C LEU A 125 -13.17 16.03 -10.25
N LYS A 126 -14.00 15.93 -9.22
CA LYS A 126 -14.75 17.07 -8.68
C LYS A 126 -13.81 18.18 -8.24
N ARG A 127 -12.76 17.83 -7.49
CA ARG A 127 -11.76 18.80 -7.03
C ARG A 127 -10.95 19.42 -8.16
N LEU A 128 -10.59 18.65 -9.18
CA LEU A 128 -9.86 19.16 -10.36
C LEU A 128 -10.73 20.12 -11.18
N ARG A 129 -12.04 19.89 -11.27
CA ARG A 129 -12.98 20.86 -11.89
C ARG A 129 -13.01 22.16 -11.11
N GLU A 130 -13.16 22.12 -9.79
CA GLU A 130 -13.15 23.32 -8.94
C GLU A 130 -11.81 24.10 -9.06
N ILE A 131 -10.68 23.40 -9.17
CA ILE A 131 -9.38 24.03 -9.38
C ILE A 131 -9.28 24.68 -10.77
N LYS A 132 -9.82 24.02 -11.80
CA LYS A 132 -9.86 24.57 -13.15
C LYS A 132 -10.65 25.88 -13.18
N ASP A 133 -11.82 25.92 -12.56
CA ASP A 133 -12.66 27.13 -12.51
C ASP A 133 -11.92 28.28 -11.79
N LYS A 134 -11.29 28.01 -10.64
CA LYS A 134 -10.47 28.99 -9.91
C LYS A 134 -9.29 29.52 -10.74
N LEU A 135 -8.66 28.67 -11.56
CA LEU A 135 -7.56 29.06 -12.43
C LEU A 135 -8.03 29.99 -13.56
N GLU A 136 -9.22 29.74 -14.13
CA GLU A 136 -9.85 30.59 -15.15
C GLU A 136 -10.26 31.95 -14.56
N GLU A 137 -10.80 31.95 -13.34
CA GLU A 137 -11.16 33.16 -12.58
C GLU A 137 -9.96 33.93 -11.99
N LYS A 138 -8.74 33.40 -12.15
CA LYS A 138 -7.49 33.95 -11.58
C LYS A 138 -7.53 34.12 -10.05
N VAL A 139 -8.26 33.25 -9.37
CA VAL A 139 -8.36 33.21 -7.91
C VAL A 139 -7.05 32.72 -7.30
N VAL A 140 -6.66 33.29 -6.16
CA VAL A 140 -5.50 32.82 -5.40
C VAL A 140 -5.77 31.42 -4.84
N LEU A 141 -4.98 30.44 -5.28
CA LEU A 141 -5.12 29.05 -4.84
C LEU A 141 -4.57 28.81 -3.44
N LYS A 142 -5.24 27.93 -2.70
CA LYS A 142 -4.73 27.33 -1.47
C LYS A 142 -3.54 26.42 -1.77
N ASP A 143 -2.66 26.20 -0.79
CA ASP A 143 -1.46 25.38 -1.00
C ASP A 143 -1.77 23.93 -1.37
N SER A 144 -2.84 23.36 -0.81
CA SER A 144 -3.35 22.03 -1.20
C SER A 144 -3.73 21.95 -2.69
N ASP A 145 -4.27 23.04 -3.24
CA ASP A 145 -4.72 23.10 -4.62
C ASP A 145 -3.51 23.30 -5.55
N LYS A 146 -2.48 24.05 -5.12
CA LYS A 146 -1.22 24.20 -5.87
C LYS A 146 -0.51 22.86 -6.09
N GLY A 147 -0.57 21.95 -5.12
CA GLY A 147 -0.04 20.59 -5.27
C GLY A 147 -0.71 19.85 -6.42
N LEU A 148 -2.05 19.86 -6.45
CA LEU A 148 -2.85 19.26 -7.51
C LEU A 148 -2.63 19.95 -8.88
N VAL A 149 -2.41 21.26 -8.91
CA VAL A 149 -2.06 21.97 -10.14
C VAL A 149 -0.75 21.44 -10.73
N LYS A 150 0.30 21.29 -9.92
CA LYS A 150 1.58 20.72 -10.39
C LYS A 150 1.41 19.29 -10.92
N ARG A 151 0.56 18.51 -10.24
CA ARG A 151 0.32 17.10 -10.55
C ARG A 151 -0.56 16.87 -11.78
N PHE A 152 -1.55 17.71 -12.06
CA PHE A 152 -2.53 17.44 -13.14
C PHE A 152 -2.59 18.49 -14.23
N PHE A 153 -1.91 19.63 -14.07
CA PHE A 153 -1.93 20.71 -15.04
C PHE A 153 -0.52 20.99 -15.59
N ILE A 154 -0.49 21.60 -16.76
CA ILE A 154 0.70 22.07 -17.46
C ILE A 154 0.49 23.56 -17.72
N LYS A 155 1.51 24.36 -17.43
CA LYS A 155 1.51 25.78 -17.75
C LYS A 155 2.07 25.99 -19.15
N ASP A 156 1.31 26.64 -20.01
CA ASP A 156 1.75 27.10 -21.33
C ASP A 156 1.59 28.62 -21.48
N LYS A 157 1.71 29.12 -22.71
CA LYS A 157 1.61 30.56 -23.01
C LYS A 157 0.21 31.13 -22.78
N GLN A 158 -0.83 30.29 -22.81
CA GLN A 158 -2.23 30.68 -22.68
C GLN A 158 -2.74 30.52 -21.25
N GLY A 159 -2.06 29.73 -20.42
CA GLY A 159 -2.36 29.60 -19.00
C GLY A 159 -2.06 28.19 -18.49
N TRP A 160 -2.81 27.77 -17.48
CA TRP A 160 -2.78 26.38 -17.02
C TRP A 160 -3.80 25.56 -17.78
N ARG A 161 -3.39 24.41 -18.32
CA ARG A 161 -4.29 23.42 -18.93
C ARG A 161 -4.17 22.08 -18.25
N TYR A 162 -5.27 21.36 -18.16
CA TYR A 162 -5.29 19.98 -17.68
C TYR A 162 -4.49 19.06 -18.61
N SER A 163 -3.77 18.09 -18.04
CA SER A 163 -2.99 17.10 -18.76
C SER A 163 -3.65 15.72 -18.70
N PRO A 164 -4.20 15.20 -19.82
CA PRO A 164 -4.72 13.84 -19.89
C PRO A 164 -3.64 12.76 -19.67
N GLU A 165 -2.38 13.06 -19.96
CA GLU A 165 -1.25 12.13 -19.77
C GLU A 165 -0.98 11.91 -18.28
N LYS A 166 -0.86 13.01 -17.51
CA LYS A 166 -0.70 12.93 -16.05
C LYS A 166 -1.90 12.28 -15.36
N TRP A 167 -3.10 12.42 -15.94
CA TRP A 167 -4.27 11.70 -15.46
C TRP A 167 -4.15 10.19 -15.66
N LYS A 168 -3.68 9.73 -16.83
CA LYS A 168 -3.53 8.30 -17.10
C LYS A 168 -2.54 7.63 -16.15
N GLU A 169 -1.46 8.32 -15.80
CA GLU A 169 -0.50 7.83 -14.81
C GLU A 169 -1.16 7.65 -13.43
N GLU A 170 -1.95 8.64 -13.01
CA GLU A 170 -2.72 8.55 -11.76
C GLU A 170 -3.83 7.49 -11.81
N ASP A 171 -4.47 7.31 -12.97
CA ASP A 171 -5.67 6.48 -13.09
C ASP A 171 -5.43 5.02 -12.69
N LEU A 172 -4.17 4.60 -12.80
CA LEU A 172 -3.67 3.26 -12.46
C LEU A 172 -3.51 3.02 -10.96
N THR A 173 -3.47 4.07 -10.14
CA THR A 173 -3.22 3.93 -8.70
C THR A 173 -4.51 3.94 -7.86
N PHE A 174 -5.64 4.36 -8.45
CA PHE A 174 -6.91 4.40 -7.74
C PHE A 174 -7.42 3.03 -7.31
N GLY A 175 -7.94 2.97 -6.09
CA GLY A 175 -8.45 1.74 -5.50
C GLY A 175 -7.39 0.69 -5.20
N LEU A 176 -6.10 1.02 -5.34
CA LEU A 176 -5.04 0.12 -4.96
C LEU A 176 -4.88 0.04 -3.45
N GLN A 177 -4.57 -1.16 -2.99
CA GLN A 177 -4.11 -1.44 -1.64
C GLN A 177 -2.92 -2.38 -1.73
N VAL A 178 -1.88 -2.10 -0.93
CA VAL A 178 -0.70 -2.95 -0.85
C VAL A 178 -0.55 -3.49 0.55
N LEU A 179 -0.41 -4.81 0.64
CA LEU A 179 0.01 -5.50 1.85
C LEU A 179 1.36 -6.16 1.58
N ALA A 180 2.22 -6.27 2.59
CA ALA A 180 3.40 -7.11 2.51
C ALA A 180 3.42 -8.18 3.60
N SER A 181 3.93 -9.37 3.26
CA SER A 181 4.12 -10.46 4.22
C SER A 181 5.49 -11.10 4.07
N ASN A 182 6.07 -11.60 5.16
CA ASN A 182 7.32 -12.39 5.12
C ASN A 182 7.09 -13.90 5.19
N LYS A 183 5.84 -14.35 5.18
CA LYS A 183 5.47 -15.77 5.11
C LYS A 183 4.69 -16.03 3.83
N GLU A 184 4.72 -17.26 3.35
CA GLU A 184 3.92 -17.64 2.20
C GLU A 184 2.44 -17.74 2.59
N VAL A 185 1.64 -16.80 2.08
CA VAL A 185 0.20 -16.68 2.34
C VAL A 185 -0.49 -16.39 1.00
N SER A 186 -1.64 -17.01 0.76
CA SER A 186 -2.46 -16.71 -0.43
C SER A 186 -3.07 -15.31 -0.36
N ASP A 187 -3.31 -14.65 -1.50
CA ASP A 187 -3.87 -13.29 -1.56
C ASP A 187 -5.14 -13.11 -0.72
N GLY A 188 -6.11 -14.01 -0.83
CA GLY A 188 -7.35 -13.95 -0.06
C GLY A 188 -7.12 -14.09 1.45
N LYS A 189 -6.18 -14.94 1.86
CA LYS A 189 -5.86 -15.12 3.29
C LYS A 189 -5.11 -13.93 3.88
N ALA A 190 -4.23 -13.30 3.10
CA ALA A 190 -3.53 -12.10 3.54
C ALA A 190 -4.52 -10.94 3.75
N LEU A 191 -5.48 -10.78 2.84
CA LEU A 191 -6.54 -9.77 2.96
C LEU A 191 -7.49 -10.08 4.13
N ASP A 192 -7.90 -11.34 4.30
CA ASP A 192 -8.70 -11.79 5.45
C ASP A 192 -8.03 -11.41 6.77
N LEU A 193 -6.76 -11.78 6.96
CA LEU A 193 -6.02 -11.48 8.19
C LEU A 193 -5.88 -9.97 8.45
N TYR A 194 -5.73 -9.17 7.39
CA TYR A 194 -5.62 -7.71 7.53
C TYR A 194 -6.96 -7.04 7.89
N LEU A 195 -8.05 -7.52 7.29
CA LEU A 195 -9.40 -7.01 7.50
C LEU A 195 -10.05 -7.52 8.79
N GLN A 196 -9.58 -8.66 9.33
CA GLN A 196 -10.11 -9.24 10.55
C GLN A 196 -10.10 -8.20 11.70
N PRO A 197 -11.27 -7.93 12.31
CA PRO A 197 -11.34 -7.12 13.51
C PRO A 197 -10.96 -8.00 14.70
N LEU A 198 -9.65 -8.19 14.95
CA LEU A 198 -9.18 -8.94 16.12
C LEU A 198 -8.32 -8.08 17.05
N LEU A 199 -8.49 -8.39 18.34
CA LEU A 199 -8.13 -7.69 19.60
C LEU A 199 -6.65 -7.27 19.77
N SER A 200 -5.82 -7.38 18.73
CA SER A 200 -4.38 -7.10 18.75
C SER A 200 -3.92 -6.20 17.59
N LYS A 201 -4.81 -5.38 16.99
CA LYS A 201 -4.36 -4.25 16.17
C LYS A 201 -3.65 -3.27 17.09
N ILE A 202 -2.34 -3.14 16.93
CA ILE A 202 -1.62 -2.03 17.55
C ILE A 202 -1.89 -0.82 16.65
N ILE A 203 -2.70 0.10 17.18
CA ILE A 203 -2.91 1.46 16.65
C ILE A 203 -1.92 2.38 17.36
#